data_AF-A0A7S2CXW3-F1
#
_entry.id   AF-A0A7S2CXW3-F1
#
_cell.length_a   1.000
_cell.length_b   1.000
_cell.length_c   1.000
_cell.angle_alpha   90.00
_cell.angle_beta   90.00
_cell.angle_gamma   90.00
#
_symmetry.space_group_name_H-M   'P 1'
#
loop_
_entity.id
_entity.type
_entity.pdbx_description
1 polymer ?
#
loop_
_entity_poly.entity_id
_entity_poly.type
_entity_poly.pdbx_seq_one_letter_code
_entity_poly.pdbx_strand_id
1 'polypeptide(L)'
;GGVALMLCASGVLFLAEHNFSGRRWVMPMRLPDVQPSDAKQQWAQTLAAPDGEVLGLAIRLGRFSPPGLLERLMAACYGLGKYHKFWKKGAQIEAQFGAGGITAQLLIELRVRRDEEDDEDEEEEAGPTEPSAPPTPPISVSSARFLHPTWELTIEFCGDKAQRARLYATLMQVKAIAQTVIDDFPGLSPSTELLCPICAHKRHVNMEAPLPPRWSLEDVAKKTLHCEKCGEKISLSAVPLNVHKIGGMSLILPTGGPEVSELKFCSDKLRLGKP
;
A
#
# COMPACT_ATOMS: atom_id res chain seq x y z
N GLY A 1 30.11 10.62 -4.79
CA GLY A 1 28.82 11.06 -5.35
C GLY A 1 28.14 9.98 -6.19
N GLY A 2 28.79 9.48 -7.25
CA GLY A 2 28.14 8.62 -8.26
C GLY A 2 27.49 7.33 -7.74
N VAL A 3 28.14 6.57 -6.85
CA VAL A 3 27.58 5.31 -6.32
C VAL A 3 26.29 5.55 -5.53
N ALA A 4 26.23 6.57 -4.68
CA ALA A 4 25.03 6.88 -3.92
C ALA A 4 23.86 7.28 -4.82
N LEU A 5 24.11 8.06 -5.88
CA LEU A 5 23.08 8.44 -6.86
C LEU A 5 22.57 7.21 -7.64
N MET A 6 23.47 6.31 -8.04
CA MET A 6 23.07 5.06 -8.70
C MET A 6 22.21 4.17 -7.78
N LEU A 7 22.57 4.07 -6.50
CA LEU A 7 21.77 3.33 -5.51
C LEU A 7 20.42 3.98 -5.24
N CYS A 8 20.32 5.31 -5.35
CA CYS A 8 19.05 6.03 -5.25
C CYS A 8 18.17 5.81 -6.48
N ALA A 9 18.74 5.91 -7.67
CA ALA A 9 18.02 5.71 -8.93
C ALA A 9 17.47 4.28 -9.05
N SER A 10 18.17 3.28 -8.51
CA SER A 10 17.69 1.90 -8.47
C SER A 10 16.66 1.61 -7.37
N GLY A 11 16.40 2.56 -6.47
CA GLY A 11 15.51 2.38 -5.31
C GLY A 11 16.10 1.50 -4.19
N VAL A 12 17.40 1.17 -4.26
CA VAL A 12 18.09 0.37 -3.24
C VAL A 12 18.40 1.19 -1.99
N LEU A 13 18.58 2.50 -2.15
CA LEU A 13 18.91 3.44 -1.08
C LEU A 13 18.06 4.71 -1.24
N PHE A 14 17.50 5.26 -0.16
CA PHE A 14 16.91 6.60 -0.22
C PHE A 14 17.11 7.36 1.09
N LEU A 15 16.96 8.68 1.02
CA LEU A 15 17.19 9.58 2.15
C LEU A 15 15.90 9.74 2.97
N ALA A 16 15.63 8.91 3.97
CA ALA A 16 14.38 8.99 4.73
C ALA A 16 14.18 10.29 5.54
N GLU A 17 15.26 10.98 5.91
CA GLU A 17 15.19 12.24 6.66
C GLU A 17 16.43 13.10 6.41
N HIS A 18 16.23 14.41 6.28
CA HIS A 18 17.29 15.41 6.21
C HIS A 18 16.89 16.61 7.07
N ASN A 19 17.54 16.75 8.22
CA ASN A 19 17.27 17.82 9.19
C ASN A 19 18.59 18.33 9.79
N PHE A 20 18.52 19.28 10.74
CA PHE A 20 19.70 19.82 11.41
C PHE A 20 20.51 18.77 12.21
N SER A 21 19.89 17.66 12.60
CA SER A 21 20.54 16.55 13.31
C SER A 21 21.25 15.56 12.37
N GLY A 22 21.09 15.71 11.06
CA GLY A 22 21.82 14.94 10.06
C GLY A 22 20.94 14.34 8.96
N ARG A 23 21.49 13.29 8.33
CA ARG A 23 20.86 12.56 7.22
C ARG A 23 20.63 11.12 7.63
N ARG A 24 19.39 10.64 7.49
CA ARG A 24 19.04 9.24 7.71
C ARG A 24 18.81 8.55 6.38
N TRP A 25 19.75 7.70 5.98
CA TRP A 25 19.63 6.87 4.79
C TRP A 25 18.99 5.53 5.14
N VAL A 26 18.12 5.03 4.27
CA VAL A 26 17.43 3.76 4.43
C VAL A 26 17.73 2.87 3.23
N MET A 27 18.06 1.61 3.51
CA MET A 27 18.22 0.55 2.53
C MET A 27 17.08 -0.45 2.73
N PRO A 28 15.97 -0.35 1.97
CA PRO A 28 14.73 -1.08 2.24
C PRO A 28 14.89 -2.60 2.33
N MET A 29 15.74 -3.18 1.50
CA MET A 29 16.03 -4.61 1.47
C MET A 29 16.61 -5.16 2.78
N ARG A 30 17.10 -4.29 3.67
CA ARG A 30 17.67 -4.65 4.99
C ARG A 30 16.74 -4.36 6.16
N LEU A 31 15.51 -3.94 5.89
CA LEU A 31 14.52 -3.68 6.92
C LEU A 31 14.09 -4.99 7.59
N PRO A 32 13.68 -4.94 8.87
CA PRO A 32 13.18 -6.13 9.57
C PRO A 32 11.91 -6.65 8.91
N ASP A 33 11.75 -7.99 8.86
CA ASP A 33 10.52 -8.63 8.39
C ASP A 33 9.32 -8.31 9.29
N VAL A 34 9.59 -8.15 10.60
CA VAL A 34 8.57 -7.88 11.61
C VAL A 34 8.28 -6.38 11.67
N GLN A 35 6.99 -6.04 11.60
CA GLN A 35 6.53 -4.67 11.82
C GLN A 35 6.86 -4.24 13.27
N PRO A 36 7.52 -3.08 13.48
CA PRO A 36 7.71 -2.55 14.83
C PRO A 36 6.36 -2.35 15.54
N SER A 37 6.29 -2.65 16.83
CA SER A 37 5.05 -2.58 17.62
C SER A 37 4.46 -1.16 17.65
N ASP A 38 5.30 -0.13 17.56
CA ASP A 38 4.90 1.28 17.54
C ASP A 38 4.66 1.82 16.11
N ALA A 39 4.83 1.01 15.07
CA ALA A 39 4.83 1.47 13.68
C ALA A 39 3.49 2.00 13.15
N LYS A 40 2.40 1.81 13.90
CA LYS A 40 1.07 2.34 13.57
C LYS A 40 0.48 3.17 14.71
N GLN A 41 1.30 3.60 15.68
CA GLN A 41 0.80 4.36 16.82
C GLN A 41 0.19 5.70 16.41
N GLN A 42 0.89 6.48 15.58
CA GLN A 42 0.35 7.74 15.07
C GLN A 42 -0.86 7.52 14.15
N TRP A 43 -0.84 6.46 13.33
CA TRP A 43 -1.99 6.06 12.52
C TRP A 43 -3.22 5.79 13.39
N ALA A 44 -3.06 5.03 14.48
CA ALA A 44 -4.12 4.74 15.43
C ALA A 44 -4.63 6.01 16.14
N GLN A 45 -3.75 6.97 16.43
CA GLN A 45 -4.15 8.27 17.00
C GLN A 45 -5.00 9.08 16.01
N THR A 46 -4.63 9.14 14.73
CA THR A 46 -5.43 9.83 13.70
C THR A 46 -6.77 9.12 13.48
N LEU A 47 -6.79 7.78 13.50
CA LEU A 47 -8.01 6.99 13.40
C LEU A 47 -8.99 7.25 14.56
N ALA A 48 -8.49 7.51 15.77
CA ALA A 48 -9.35 7.72 16.93
C ALA A 48 -10.08 9.08 16.90
N ALA A 49 -9.78 9.95 15.93
CA ALA A 49 -10.49 11.21 15.75
C ALA A 49 -11.96 10.97 15.35
N PRO A 50 -12.93 11.78 15.83
CA PRO A 50 -14.37 11.56 15.58
C PRO A 50 -14.76 11.49 14.10
N ASP A 51 -14.09 12.26 13.25
CA ASP A 51 -14.31 12.33 11.80
C ASP A 51 -13.21 11.64 10.99
N GLY A 52 -12.40 10.81 11.64
CA GLY A 52 -11.29 10.09 11.00
C GLY A 52 -11.79 9.01 10.05
N GLU A 53 -11.38 9.07 8.79
CA GLU A 53 -11.68 8.05 7.78
C GLU A 53 -10.39 7.44 7.22
N VAL A 54 -10.51 6.25 6.61
CA VAL A 54 -9.40 5.60 5.90
C VAL A 54 -9.72 5.56 4.42
N LEU A 55 -8.96 6.27 3.61
CA LEU A 55 -9.10 6.25 2.16
C LEU A 55 -8.02 5.33 1.59
N GLY A 56 -8.42 4.21 1.00
CA GLY A 56 -7.47 3.19 0.57
C GLY A 56 -7.65 2.73 -0.86
N LEU A 57 -6.54 2.32 -1.46
CA LEU A 57 -6.49 1.52 -2.66
C LEU A 57 -5.92 0.15 -2.34
N ALA A 58 -6.49 -0.87 -2.97
CA ALA A 58 -5.92 -2.21 -3.05
C ALA A 58 -5.48 -2.46 -4.51
N ILE A 59 -4.19 -2.71 -4.72
CA ILE A 59 -3.63 -3.08 -6.01
C ILE A 59 -3.32 -4.57 -5.95
N ARG A 60 -4.12 -5.39 -6.62
CA ARG A 60 -3.90 -6.85 -6.68
C ARG A 60 -2.75 -7.12 -7.64
N LEU A 61 -1.68 -7.72 -7.15
CA LEU A 61 -0.49 -8.07 -7.94
C LEU A 61 -0.57 -9.48 -8.53
N GLY A 62 -1.52 -10.29 -8.07
CA GLY A 62 -1.69 -11.69 -8.49
C GLY A 62 -0.89 -12.65 -7.61
N ARG A 63 -0.41 -13.77 -8.17
CA ARG A 63 0.26 -14.84 -7.40
C ARG A 63 1.73 -14.56 -7.07
N PHE A 64 2.26 -13.44 -7.55
CA PHE A 64 3.66 -13.09 -7.42
C PHE A 64 3.82 -11.62 -7.06
N SER A 65 4.67 -11.35 -6.08
CA SER A 65 5.17 -10.00 -5.79
C SER A 65 6.65 -9.96 -6.16
N PRO A 66 7.07 -9.19 -7.17
CA PRO A 66 8.47 -9.06 -7.52
C PRO A 66 9.32 -8.55 -6.35
N PRO A 67 10.50 -9.16 -6.09
CA PRO A 67 11.46 -8.60 -5.16
C PRO A 67 11.85 -7.18 -5.58
N GLY A 68 11.88 -6.25 -4.62
CA GLY A 68 12.22 -4.85 -4.89
C GLY A 68 11.01 -3.97 -5.24
N LEU A 69 9.82 -4.52 -5.52
CA LEU A 69 8.66 -3.70 -5.89
C LEU A 69 8.28 -2.72 -4.77
N LEU A 70 8.10 -3.22 -3.55
CA LEU A 70 7.73 -2.39 -2.42
C LEU A 70 8.88 -1.45 -2.03
N GLU A 71 10.11 -1.93 -2.10
CA GLU A 71 11.32 -1.15 -1.80
C GLU A 71 11.47 0.06 -2.73
N ARG A 72 11.29 -0.16 -4.04
CA ARG A 72 11.33 0.90 -5.05
C ARG A 72 10.15 1.85 -4.90
N LEU A 73 8.97 1.36 -4.53
CA LEU A 73 7.83 2.21 -4.21
C LEU A 73 8.09 3.09 -2.99
N MET A 74 8.58 2.51 -1.89
CA MET A 74 8.97 3.27 -0.72
C MET A 74 10.05 4.31 -1.05
N ALA A 75 11.01 3.99 -1.93
CA ALA A 75 11.99 4.97 -2.39
C ALA A 75 11.36 6.07 -3.27
N ALA A 76 10.46 5.72 -4.19
CA ALA A 76 9.78 6.66 -5.07
C ALA A 76 8.86 7.63 -4.31
N CYS A 77 8.38 7.21 -3.14
CA CYS A 77 7.60 8.04 -2.21
C CYS A 77 8.46 9.02 -1.38
N TYR A 78 9.78 9.06 -1.56
CA TYR A 78 10.72 9.89 -0.79
C TYR A 78 10.32 11.38 -0.72
N GLY A 79 9.67 11.93 -1.74
CA GLY A 79 9.22 13.33 -1.75
C GLY A 79 7.87 13.61 -1.07
N LEU A 80 7.16 12.59 -0.56
CA LEU A 80 5.80 12.78 -0.02
C LEU A 80 5.78 13.39 1.37
N GLY A 81 6.84 13.25 2.16
CA GLY A 81 6.90 13.78 3.51
C GLY A 81 7.89 13.03 4.39
N LYS A 82 7.61 13.00 5.69
CA LYS A 82 8.50 12.43 6.70
C LYS A 82 8.15 10.96 6.94
N TYR A 83 9.13 10.09 6.77
CA TYR A 83 8.96 8.69 7.17
C TYR A 83 9.08 8.53 8.67
N HIS A 84 8.07 7.89 9.26
CA HIS A 84 8.08 7.57 10.69
C HIS A 84 8.74 6.21 10.91
N LYS A 85 8.22 5.17 10.27
CA LYS A 85 8.58 3.78 10.53
C LYS A 85 8.55 2.94 9.26
N PHE A 86 9.38 1.90 9.24
CA PHE A 86 9.56 1.00 8.11
C PHE A 86 9.72 -0.43 8.58
N TRP A 87 9.26 -1.36 7.75
CA TRP A 87 9.51 -2.78 7.83
C TRP A 87 9.54 -3.32 6.41
N LYS A 88 10.00 -4.55 6.22
CA LYS A 88 10.17 -5.13 4.89
C LYS A 88 8.88 -5.18 4.07
N LYS A 89 7.73 -5.18 4.74
CA LYS A 89 6.40 -5.25 4.11
C LYS A 89 5.63 -3.93 4.16
N GLY A 90 6.25 -2.83 4.59
CA GLY A 90 5.57 -1.54 4.52
C GLY A 90 6.28 -0.38 5.19
N ALA A 91 5.66 0.79 5.08
CA ALA A 91 6.11 2.00 5.73
C ALA A 91 4.94 2.90 6.13
N GLN A 92 5.16 3.66 7.20
CA GLN A 92 4.31 4.77 7.59
C GLN A 92 5.02 6.10 7.28
N ILE A 93 4.33 6.97 6.56
CA ILE A 93 4.79 8.27 6.11
C ILE A 93 3.80 9.32 6.60
N GLU A 94 4.27 10.34 7.30
CA GLU A 94 3.51 11.58 7.48
C GLU A 94 3.73 12.42 6.25
N ALA A 95 2.74 12.41 5.38
CA ALA A 95 2.84 13.00 4.08
C ALA A 95 2.23 14.41 4.07
N GLN A 96 2.89 15.32 3.37
CA GLN A 96 2.58 16.74 3.33
C GLN A 96 2.14 17.13 1.94
N PHE A 97 0.91 17.65 1.81
CA PHE A 97 0.30 17.93 0.50
C PHE A 97 -0.19 19.37 0.36
N GLY A 98 0.17 19.98 -0.77
CA GLY A 98 -0.27 21.30 -1.19
C GLY A 98 0.37 22.47 -0.43
N ALA A 99 0.17 23.68 -0.96
CA ALA A 99 0.68 24.92 -0.36
C ALA A 99 0.06 25.26 1.01
N GLY A 100 -1.00 24.55 1.40
CA GLY A 100 -1.72 24.74 2.66
C GLY A 100 -1.23 23.87 3.83
N GLY A 101 -0.14 23.11 3.67
CA GLY A 101 0.48 22.36 4.77
C GLY A 101 -0.38 21.22 5.33
N ILE A 102 -1.21 20.57 4.51
CA ILE A 102 -2.04 19.45 4.98
C ILE A 102 -1.13 18.26 5.26
N THR A 103 -1.13 17.81 6.50
CA THR A 103 -0.45 16.60 6.96
C THR A 103 -1.45 15.45 7.03
N ALA A 104 -1.16 14.34 6.38
CA ALA A 104 -1.95 13.11 6.48
C ALA A 104 -1.04 11.91 6.72
N GLN A 105 -1.56 10.91 7.43
CA GLN A 105 -0.83 9.66 7.63
C GLN A 105 -1.04 8.77 6.40
N LEU A 106 0.04 8.38 5.75
CA LEU A 106 0.10 7.45 4.63
C LEU A 106 0.69 6.12 5.10
N LEU A 107 -0.01 5.03 4.81
CA LEU A 107 0.41 3.67 5.04
C LEU A 107 0.53 2.95 3.70
N ILE A 108 1.70 2.40 3.41
CA ILE A 108 1.94 1.56 2.24
C ILE A 108 2.33 0.18 2.75
N GLU A 109 1.59 -0.85 2.35
CA GLU A 109 1.85 -2.23 2.79
C GLU A 109 1.71 -3.25 1.67
N LEU A 110 2.61 -4.22 1.65
CA LEU A 110 2.49 -5.42 0.84
C LEU A 110 1.92 -6.55 1.71
N ARG A 111 0.70 -6.97 1.40
CA ARG A 111 -0.06 -7.97 2.14
C ARG A 111 -0.21 -9.25 1.30
N VAL A 112 -0.28 -10.38 2.00
CA VAL A 112 -0.67 -11.66 1.40
C VAL A 112 -2.15 -11.85 1.68
N ARG A 113 -2.93 -12.03 0.63
CA ARG A 113 -4.34 -12.40 0.69
C ARG A 113 -4.46 -13.91 0.48
N ARG A 114 -5.23 -14.54 1.34
CA ARG A 114 -5.72 -15.90 1.13
C ARG A 114 -7.17 -15.69 0.74
N ASP A 115 -7.49 -15.96 -0.52
CA ASP A 115 -8.87 -15.95 -0.95
C ASP A 115 -9.54 -17.13 -0.23
N GLU A 116 -10.49 -16.82 0.65
CA GLU A 116 -11.46 -17.79 1.16
C GLU A 116 -12.54 -17.82 0.08
N GLU A 117 -12.89 -19.03 -0.39
CA GLU A 117 -13.76 -19.27 -1.55
C GLU A 117 -15.07 -18.44 -1.47
N ASP A 118 -15.30 -17.58 -2.48
CA ASP A 118 -16.66 -17.30 -2.92
C ASP A 118 -17.05 -18.52 -3.78
N ASP A 119 -17.45 -19.61 -3.13
CA ASP A 119 -18.16 -20.71 -3.79
C ASP A 119 -19.56 -20.19 -4.16
N GLU A 120 -19.63 -19.40 -5.24
CA GLU A 120 -20.86 -19.38 -6.04
C GLU A 120 -20.89 -20.74 -6.74
N ASP A 121 -21.52 -21.71 -6.09
CA ASP A 121 -21.91 -22.98 -6.68
C ASP A 121 -22.57 -22.68 -8.04
N GLU A 122 -21.86 -22.93 -9.14
CA GLU A 122 -22.49 -23.12 -10.45
C GLU A 122 -23.39 -24.36 -10.29
N GLU A 123 -24.63 -24.16 -9.86
CA GLU A 123 -25.69 -25.16 -9.98
C GLU A 123 -25.86 -25.45 -11.48
N GLU A 124 -25.13 -26.45 -11.99
CA GLU A 124 -25.46 -27.09 -13.26
C GLU A 124 -26.90 -27.58 -13.16
N GLU A 125 -27.82 -26.94 -13.88
CA GLU A 125 -29.20 -27.40 -14.05
C GLU A 125 -29.20 -28.85 -14.57
N ALA A 126 -29.38 -29.81 -13.66
CA ALA A 126 -29.60 -31.20 -14.00
C ALA A 126 -30.98 -31.33 -14.68
N GLY A 127 -30.97 -31.42 -16.00
CA GLY A 127 -32.12 -31.82 -16.81
C GLY A 127 -32.68 -33.19 -16.39
N PRO A 128 -33.96 -33.46 -16.64
CA PRO A 128 -34.67 -34.60 -16.07
C PRO A 128 -34.15 -35.97 -16.55
N THR A 129 -34.19 -36.87 -15.58
CA THR A 129 -33.67 -38.23 -15.46
C THR A 129 -34.20 -39.26 -16.47
N GLU A 130 -33.31 -40.08 -17.04
CA GLU A 130 -33.61 -41.45 -17.46
C GLU A 130 -32.87 -42.46 -16.54
N PRO A 131 -33.50 -43.58 -16.12
CA PRO A 131 -32.94 -44.47 -15.10
C PRO A 131 -32.20 -45.66 -15.69
N SER A 132 -30.87 -45.77 -15.48
CA SER A 132 -30.18 -47.09 -15.46
C SER A 132 -28.70 -47.02 -15.07
N ALA A 133 -28.39 -47.23 -13.78
CA ALA A 133 -27.22 -47.98 -13.28
C ALA A 133 -27.09 -47.87 -11.74
N PRO A 134 -26.54 -48.89 -11.05
CA PRO A 134 -26.44 -48.93 -9.59
C PRO A 134 -25.46 -47.87 -9.03
N PRO A 135 -25.69 -47.38 -7.80
CA PRO A 135 -24.96 -46.25 -7.25
C PRO A 135 -23.53 -46.66 -6.88
N THR A 136 -22.57 -46.07 -7.58
CA THR A 136 -21.18 -46.03 -7.10
C THR A 136 -21.14 -44.95 -6.02
N PRO A 137 -20.67 -45.22 -4.79
CA PRO A 137 -20.60 -44.18 -3.78
C PRO A 137 -19.68 -43.07 -4.29
N PRO A 138 -20.10 -41.78 -4.24
CA PRO A 138 -19.21 -40.71 -4.60
C PRO A 138 -18.09 -40.70 -3.57
N ILE A 139 -16.88 -41.05 -4.01
CA ILE A 139 -15.68 -40.70 -3.28
C ILE A 139 -15.62 -39.18 -3.34
N SER A 140 -16.23 -38.53 -2.35
CA SER A 140 -16.08 -37.12 -2.04
C SER A 140 -14.63 -36.90 -1.61
N VAL A 141 -13.73 -36.89 -2.59
CA VAL A 141 -12.42 -36.27 -2.41
C VAL A 141 -12.69 -34.77 -2.49
N SER A 142 -13.06 -34.19 -1.34
CA SER A 142 -12.92 -32.77 -1.05
C SER A 142 -11.44 -32.44 -1.24
N SER A 143 -11.03 -32.25 -2.49
CA SER A 143 -9.74 -31.68 -2.83
C SER A 143 -9.89 -30.21 -2.48
N ALA A 144 -9.64 -29.88 -1.22
CA ALA A 144 -9.40 -28.52 -0.80
C ALA A 144 -8.27 -28.01 -1.71
N ARG A 145 -8.64 -27.30 -2.77
CA ARG A 145 -7.68 -26.71 -3.70
C ARG A 145 -7.01 -25.65 -2.85
N PHE A 146 -5.79 -25.91 -2.40
CA PHE A 146 -4.99 -24.90 -1.71
C PHE A 146 -4.85 -23.71 -2.66
N LEU A 147 -5.70 -22.69 -2.48
CA LEU A 147 -5.63 -21.47 -3.27
C LEU A 147 -4.25 -20.86 -3.01
N HIS A 148 -3.50 -20.69 -4.09
CA HIS A 148 -2.19 -20.07 -4.00
C HIS A 148 -2.34 -18.65 -3.45
N PRO A 149 -1.51 -18.25 -2.47
CA PRO A 149 -1.60 -16.91 -1.89
C PRO A 149 -1.48 -15.85 -2.97
N THR A 150 -2.40 -14.89 -2.96
CA THR A 150 -2.35 -13.71 -3.81
C THR A 150 -1.69 -12.56 -3.06
N TRP A 151 -0.98 -11.71 -3.78
CA TRP A 151 -0.28 -10.55 -3.25
C TRP A 151 -1.07 -9.29 -3.55
N GLU A 152 -1.18 -8.42 -2.56
CA GLU A 152 -1.90 -7.17 -2.63
C GLU A 152 -1.04 -6.04 -2.06
N LEU A 153 -0.87 -4.98 -2.84
CA LEU A 153 -0.27 -3.74 -2.37
C LEU A 153 -1.40 -2.79 -1.93
N THR A 154 -1.43 -2.43 -0.65
CA THR A 154 -2.38 -1.47 -0.10
C THR A 154 -1.73 -0.12 0.11
N ILE A 155 -2.39 0.94 -0.35
CA ILE A 155 -1.99 2.34 -0.18
C ILE A 155 -3.15 3.04 0.51
N GLU A 156 -2.97 3.43 1.77
CA GLU A 156 -4.05 3.93 2.63
C GLU A 156 -3.65 5.29 3.21
N PHE A 157 -4.57 6.25 3.17
CA PHE A 157 -4.48 7.50 3.92
C PHE A 157 -5.46 7.49 5.09
N CYS A 158 -5.04 8.04 6.22
CA CYS A 158 -5.92 8.36 7.33
C CYS A 158 -5.98 9.87 7.54
N GLY A 159 -7.19 10.40 7.66
CA GLY A 159 -7.44 11.82 7.92
C GLY A 159 -8.94 12.16 7.99
N ASP A 160 -9.24 13.45 8.18
CA ASP A 160 -10.60 13.91 8.41
C ASP A 160 -11.48 13.83 7.15
N LYS A 161 -12.75 13.48 7.33
CA LYS A 161 -13.78 13.47 6.26
C LYS A 161 -13.85 14.80 5.50
N ALA A 162 -13.65 15.93 6.17
CA ALA A 162 -13.63 17.26 5.54
C ALA A 162 -12.52 17.41 4.48
N GLN A 163 -11.44 16.63 4.58
CA GLN A 163 -10.31 16.64 3.66
C GLN A 163 -10.39 15.54 2.58
N ARG A 164 -11.45 14.73 2.59
CA ARG A 164 -11.58 13.52 1.76
C ARG A 164 -11.26 13.74 0.27
N ALA A 165 -11.82 14.79 -0.34
CA ALA A 165 -11.59 15.07 -1.77
C ALA A 165 -10.10 15.32 -2.07
N ARG A 166 -9.39 16.00 -1.17
CA ARG A 166 -7.95 16.25 -1.31
C ARG A 166 -7.15 14.97 -1.09
N LEU A 167 -7.51 14.18 -0.08
CA LEU A 167 -6.87 12.89 0.20
C LEU A 167 -7.04 11.92 -0.98
N TYR A 168 -8.21 11.88 -1.63
CA TYR A 168 -8.38 11.09 -2.86
C TYR A 168 -7.53 11.59 -4.01
N ALA A 169 -7.43 12.91 -4.22
CA ALA A 169 -6.55 13.46 -5.25
C ALA A 169 -5.11 13.03 -5.03
N THR A 170 -4.62 13.14 -3.80
CA THR A 170 -3.31 12.67 -3.40
C THR A 170 -3.14 11.16 -3.59
N LEU A 171 -4.12 10.37 -3.18
CA LEU A 171 -4.12 8.91 -3.33
C LEU A 171 -3.97 8.51 -4.80
N MET A 172 -4.58 9.27 -5.73
CA MET A 172 -4.38 9.09 -7.17
C MET A 172 -2.97 9.42 -7.66
N GLN A 173 -2.31 10.40 -7.05
CA GLN A 173 -0.91 10.69 -7.36
C GLN A 173 0.02 9.59 -6.84
N VAL A 174 -0.18 9.10 -5.62
CA VAL A 174 0.60 7.97 -5.08
C VAL A 174 0.35 6.70 -5.90
N LYS A 175 -0.88 6.48 -6.37
CA LYS A 175 -1.20 5.40 -7.33
C LYS A 175 -0.43 5.53 -8.64
N ALA A 176 -0.28 6.74 -9.18
CA ALA A 176 0.52 6.96 -10.39
C ALA A 176 2.02 6.67 -10.16
N ILE A 177 2.55 7.01 -8.99
CA ILE A 177 3.91 6.63 -8.57
C ILE A 177 4.02 5.10 -8.49
N ALA A 178 3.08 4.44 -7.83
CA ALA A 178 3.03 2.99 -7.73
C ALA A 178 2.96 2.32 -9.10
N GLN A 179 2.13 2.84 -10.01
CA GLN A 179 2.02 2.32 -11.38
C GLN A 179 3.36 2.41 -12.12
N THR A 180 4.07 3.53 -12.02
CA THR A 180 5.40 3.70 -12.65
C THR A 180 6.38 2.62 -12.17
N VAL A 181 6.38 2.32 -10.86
CA VAL A 181 7.23 1.26 -10.30
C VAL A 181 6.79 -0.13 -10.75
N ILE A 182 5.48 -0.37 -10.82
CA ILE A 182 4.89 -1.64 -11.25
C ILE A 182 5.19 -1.92 -12.73
N ASP A 183 5.14 -0.90 -13.58
CA ASP A 183 5.36 -1.01 -15.03
C ASP A 183 6.78 -1.48 -15.38
N ASP A 184 7.75 -1.30 -14.47
CA ASP A 184 9.11 -1.83 -14.61
C ASP A 184 9.20 -3.36 -14.44
N PHE A 185 8.13 -4.02 -14.01
CA PHE A 185 8.07 -5.46 -13.81
C PHE A 185 7.17 -6.11 -14.88
N PRO A 186 7.73 -6.53 -16.03
CA PRO A 186 6.95 -7.10 -17.12
C PRO A 186 6.22 -8.37 -16.67
N GLY A 187 4.98 -8.53 -17.13
CA GLY A 187 4.15 -9.69 -16.81
C GLY A 187 3.24 -9.52 -15.59
N LEU A 188 3.34 -8.40 -14.86
CA LEU A 188 2.30 -8.03 -13.90
C LEU A 188 1.08 -7.46 -14.62
N SER A 189 -0.11 -7.97 -14.29
CA SER A 189 -1.40 -7.46 -14.75
C SER A 189 -2.22 -6.99 -13.55
N PRO A 190 -1.86 -5.86 -12.92
CA PRO A 190 -2.47 -5.44 -11.67
C PRO A 190 -3.90 -4.93 -11.88
N SER A 191 -4.79 -5.20 -10.94
CA SER A 191 -6.08 -4.52 -10.84
C SER A 191 -6.10 -3.60 -9.63
N THR A 192 -6.62 -2.39 -9.80
CA THR A 192 -6.73 -1.41 -8.70
C THR A 192 -8.17 -1.22 -8.28
N GLU A 193 -8.43 -1.40 -7.00
CA GLU A 193 -9.73 -1.25 -6.38
C GLU A 193 -9.70 -0.15 -5.31
N LEU A 194 -10.77 0.63 -5.23
CA LEU A 194 -10.99 1.61 -4.17
C LEU A 194 -11.71 0.96 -3.00
N LEU A 195 -11.23 1.22 -1.78
CA LEU A 195 -11.85 0.72 -0.56
C LEU A 195 -12.93 1.69 -0.05
N CYS A 196 -14.03 1.14 0.46
CA CYS A 196 -15.02 1.93 1.18
C CYS A 196 -14.39 2.57 2.43
N PRO A 197 -14.45 3.91 2.61
CA PRO A 197 -13.66 4.56 3.64
C PRO A 197 -14.11 4.26 5.07
N ILE A 198 -15.43 4.17 5.29
CA ILE A 198 -16.01 3.83 6.60
C ILE A 198 -15.76 2.37 6.95
N CYS A 199 -15.94 1.43 6.01
CA CYS A 199 -15.68 0.03 6.28
C CYS A 199 -14.18 -0.25 6.48
N ALA A 200 -13.31 0.44 5.75
CA ALA A 200 -11.87 0.36 5.94
C ALA A 200 -11.49 0.85 7.35
N HIS A 201 -12.00 2.01 7.77
CA HIS A 201 -11.85 2.50 9.14
C HIS A 201 -12.27 1.44 10.17
N LYS A 202 -13.49 0.87 10.02
CA LYS A 202 -13.98 -0.18 10.94
C LYS A 202 -13.07 -1.40 11.00
N ARG A 203 -12.49 -1.82 9.87
CA ARG A 203 -11.54 -2.95 9.80
C ARG A 203 -10.21 -2.65 10.50
N HIS A 204 -9.76 -1.39 10.49
CA HIS A 204 -8.58 -0.99 11.26
C HIS A 204 -8.83 -0.93 12.77
N VAL A 205 -10.03 -0.52 13.18
CA VAL A 205 -10.42 -0.47 14.61
C VAL A 205 -10.72 -1.87 15.14
N ASN A 206 -11.37 -2.71 14.35
CA ASN A 206 -11.70 -4.08 14.69
C ASN A 206 -11.25 -5.03 13.57
N MET A 207 -10.19 -5.80 13.83
CA MET A 207 -9.65 -6.78 12.88
C MET A 207 -10.62 -7.93 12.56
N GLU A 208 -11.68 -8.11 13.34
CA GLU A 208 -12.74 -9.09 13.07
C GLU A 208 -13.85 -8.53 12.18
N ALA A 209 -13.92 -7.21 11.97
CA ALA A 209 -14.95 -6.60 11.13
C ALA A 209 -14.85 -7.11 9.67
N PRO A 210 -15.95 -7.28 8.94
CA PRO A 210 -15.91 -7.79 7.56
C PRO A 210 -14.99 -6.98 6.65
N LEU A 211 -14.44 -7.64 5.62
CA LEU A 211 -13.63 -6.94 4.62
C LEU A 211 -14.40 -5.76 4.01
N PRO A 212 -13.72 -4.61 3.81
CA PRO A 212 -14.36 -3.43 3.25
C PRO A 212 -14.80 -3.71 1.81
N PRO A 213 -16.02 -3.30 1.41
CA PRO A 213 -16.43 -3.34 0.02
C PRO A 213 -15.46 -2.57 -0.86
N ARG A 214 -15.24 -3.09 -2.06
CA ARG A 214 -14.26 -2.60 -3.01
C ARG A 214 -14.89 -2.44 -4.37
N TRP A 215 -14.41 -1.47 -5.13
CA TRP A 215 -14.87 -1.22 -6.50
C TRP A 215 -13.71 -0.92 -7.40
N SER A 216 -13.81 -1.31 -8.67
CA SER A 216 -12.81 -0.91 -9.66
C SER A 216 -12.73 0.62 -9.73
N LEU A 217 -11.52 1.17 -9.94
CA LEU A 217 -11.38 2.62 -10.11
C LEU A 217 -12.18 3.16 -11.29
N GLU A 218 -12.39 2.36 -12.33
CA GLU A 218 -13.19 2.74 -13.48
C GLU A 218 -14.66 2.96 -13.11
N ASP A 219 -15.22 2.09 -12.28
CA ASP A 219 -16.63 2.21 -11.86
C ASP A 219 -16.85 3.46 -11.01
N VAL A 220 -15.98 3.69 -10.03
CA VAL A 220 -16.10 4.85 -9.12
C VAL A 220 -15.85 6.17 -9.87
N ALA A 221 -15.05 6.15 -10.94
CA ALA A 221 -14.83 7.31 -11.79
C ALA A 221 -16.05 7.64 -12.67
N LYS A 222 -16.77 6.62 -13.14
CA LYS A 222 -17.92 6.77 -14.06
C LYS A 222 -19.21 7.14 -13.33
N LYS A 223 -19.43 6.63 -12.11
CA LYS A 223 -20.71 6.82 -11.38
C LYS A 223 -20.50 6.94 -9.88
N THR A 224 -21.50 7.50 -9.21
CA THR A 224 -21.58 7.46 -7.75
C THR A 224 -22.01 6.06 -7.30
N LEU A 225 -21.20 5.43 -6.47
CA LEU A 225 -21.46 4.12 -5.89
C LEU A 225 -21.97 4.26 -4.46
N HIS A 226 -22.69 3.25 -4.00
CA HIS A 226 -23.22 3.16 -2.66
C HIS A 226 -22.70 1.91 -1.96
N CYS A 227 -22.22 2.07 -0.73
CA CYS A 227 -21.77 0.95 0.08
C CYS A 227 -22.95 0.28 0.79
N GLU A 228 -23.28 -0.94 0.42
CA GLU A 228 -24.39 -1.71 1.02
C GLU A 228 -24.20 -1.96 2.53
N LYS A 229 -22.95 -2.06 2.99
CA LYS A 229 -22.64 -2.36 4.40
C LYS A 229 -22.76 -1.16 5.34
N CYS A 230 -22.59 0.07 4.84
CA CYS A 230 -22.54 1.27 5.70
C CYS A 230 -23.32 2.47 5.19
N GLY A 231 -23.89 2.39 3.98
CA GLY A 231 -24.65 3.47 3.36
C GLY A 231 -23.83 4.59 2.74
N GLU A 232 -22.49 4.52 2.80
CA GLU A 232 -21.63 5.61 2.30
C GLU A 232 -21.74 5.77 0.78
N LYS A 233 -21.81 7.02 0.31
CA LYS A 233 -21.79 7.36 -1.12
C LYS A 233 -20.38 7.75 -1.53
N ILE A 234 -19.89 7.14 -2.61
CA ILE A 234 -18.51 7.31 -3.09
C ILE A 234 -18.55 7.71 -4.56
N SER A 235 -17.84 8.79 -4.90
CA SER A 235 -17.66 9.23 -6.28
C SER A 235 -16.33 9.95 -6.42
N LEU A 236 -15.58 9.65 -7.49
CA LEU A 236 -14.34 10.34 -7.82
C LEU A 236 -14.53 11.46 -8.85
N SER A 237 -15.74 11.65 -9.39
CA SER A 237 -16.01 12.64 -10.46
C SER A 237 -15.74 14.09 -10.02
N ALA A 238 -15.91 14.39 -8.74
CA ALA A 238 -15.70 15.72 -8.16
C ALA A 238 -14.28 15.92 -7.58
N VAL A 239 -13.38 14.93 -7.70
CA VAL A 239 -12.04 15.00 -7.12
C VAL A 239 -11.12 15.78 -8.06
N PRO A 240 -10.52 16.91 -7.63
CA PRO A 240 -9.63 17.68 -8.47
C PRO A 240 -8.31 16.92 -8.65
N LEU A 241 -8.07 16.38 -9.85
CA LEU A 241 -6.81 15.68 -10.15
C LEU A 241 -5.62 16.65 -10.36
N ASN A 242 -5.90 17.95 -10.52
CA ASN A 242 -4.90 19.01 -10.70
C ASN A 242 -4.32 19.57 -9.38
N VAL A 243 -4.36 18.82 -8.28
CA VAL A 243 -3.55 19.18 -7.11
C VAL A 243 -2.08 19.12 -7.54
N HIS A 244 -1.30 20.16 -7.27
CA HIS A 244 0.11 20.28 -7.68
C HIS A 244 0.85 18.93 -7.62
N LYS A 245 1.55 18.57 -8.71
CA LYS A 245 2.40 17.37 -8.72
C LYS A 245 3.25 17.38 -7.45
N ILE A 246 3.26 16.28 -6.70
CA ILE A 246 4.24 16.05 -5.65
C ILE A 246 5.61 16.38 -6.25
N GLY A 247 6.20 17.46 -5.78
CA GLY A 247 7.55 17.83 -6.16
C GLY A 247 8.46 16.76 -5.57
N GLY A 248 9.00 15.89 -6.42
CA GLY A 248 10.09 15.02 -6.00
C GLY A 248 11.18 15.92 -5.40
N MET A 249 11.58 15.66 -4.15
CA MET A 249 12.72 16.35 -3.58
C MET A 249 13.92 16.04 -4.47
N SER A 250 14.39 17.05 -5.20
CA SER A 250 15.63 16.92 -5.97
C SER A 250 16.74 16.58 -4.98
N LEU A 251 17.42 15.45 -5.18
CA LEU A 251 18.59 15.04 -4.42
C LEU A 251 19.77 15.97 -4.74
N ILE A 252 19.67 17.22 -4.34
CA ILE A 252 20.80 18.15 -4.34
C ILE A 252 21.61 17.84 -3.09
N LEU A 253 22.64 17.01 -3.24
CA LEU A 253 23.66 16.86 -2.21
C LEU A 253 24.41 18.20 -2.12
N PRO A 254 24.27 18.98 -1.03
CA PRO A 254 25.03 20.21 -0.87
C PRO A 254 26.52 19.86 -0.85
N THR A 255 27.29 20.44 -1.76
CA THR A 255 28.74 20.25 -1.89
C THR A 255 29.57 21.08 -0.90
N GLY A 256 28.95 21.74 0.08
CA GLY A 256 29.68 22.60 1.04
C GLY A 256 28.87 22.97 2.27
N GLY A 257 28.58 22.00 3.14
CA GLY A 257 28.07 22.25 4.50
C GLY A 257 29.15 22.00 5.55
N PRO A 258 29.06 22.61 6.75
CA PRO A 258 30.02 22.37 7.83
C PRO A 258 30.08 20.88 8.18
N GLU A 259 31.26 20.43 8.55
CA GLU A 259 31.61 19.04 8.83
C GLU A 259 30.74 18.48 9.97
N VAL A 260 29.57 17.92 9.63
CA VAL A 260 28.72 17.22 10.58
C VAL A 260 29.30 15.82 10.74
N SER A 261 29.70 15.47 11.97
CA SER A 261 30.26 14.17 12.31
C SER A 261 29.33 13.05 11.84
N GLU A 262 29.78 12.27 10.85
CA GLU A 262 29.07 11.10 10.35
C GLU A 262 28.97 10.05 11.47
N LEU A 263 27.86 10.02 12.20
CA LEU A 263 27.53 8.88 13.05
C LEU A 263 27.16 7.69 12.17
N LYS A 264 28.18 6.92 11.77
CA LYS A 264 28.02 5.63 11.11
C LYS A 264 27.38 4.65 12.08
N PHE A 265 26.08 4.42 11.91
CA PHE A 265 25.45 3.21 12.43
C PHE A 265 25.90 2.02 11.58
N CYS A 266 27.10 1.49 11.89
CA CYS A 266 27.46 0.14 11.49
C CYS A 266 26.64 -0.79 12.37
N SER A 267 25.67 -1.53 11.81
CA SER A 267 25.20 -2.71 12.52
C SER A 267 26.39 -3.67 12.65
N ASP A 268 26.57 -4.25 13.84
CA ASP A 268 27.69 -5.14 14.19
C ASP A 268 27.82 -6.39 13.30
N LYS A 269 26.94 -6.57 12.31
CA LYS A 269 26.99 -7.64 11.31
C LYS A 269 27.99 -7.39 10.16
N LEU A 270 28.78 -6.31 10.20
CA LEU A 270 29.88 -6.07 9.25
C LEU A 270 31.23 -6.68 9.66
N ARG A 271 31.28 -7.44 10.76
CA ARG A 271 32.41 -8.35 11.03
C ARG A 271 32.05 -9.73 10.52
N LEU A 272 32.40 -10.03 9.26
CA LEU A 272 32.97 -11.31 8.82
C LEU A 272 33.20 -11.24 7.31
N GLY A 273 34.47 -11.35 6.93
CA GLY A 273 34.96 -11.21 5.57
C GLY A 273 36.29 -10.47 5.55
N LYS A 274 37.32 -11.05 6.19
CA LYS A 274 38.70 -10.69 5.86
C LYS A 274 39.05 -11.29 4.49
N PRO A 275 39.96 -10.65 3.73
CA PRO A 275 40.27 -10.99 2.34
C PRO A 275 40.76 -12.42 2.16
#